data_AF-B6FWZ5-F1
#
_entry.id   AF-B6FWZ5-F1
#
_cell.length_a   1.000
_cell.length_b   1.000
_cell.length_c   1.000
_cell.angle_alpha   90.00
_cell.angle_beta   90.00
_cell.angle_gamma   90.00
#
_symmetry.space_group_name_H-M   'P 1'
#
loop_
_entity.id
_entity.type
_entity.pdbx_description
1 polymer ?
#
loop_
_entity_poly.entity_id
_entity_poly.type
_entity_poly.pdbx_seq_one_letter_code
_entity_poly.pdbx_strand_id
1 'polypeptide(L)'
;MKKIIILFAMMTLVLSGCSKAKTNAEQEELTEERIREVSEMNDEFTDLRFESELEWYNDFITPIKENNWNVSKEELESILDDVKEKREAIKKIDKEEIKVYLDDRYSKLDKDGEDKELKEKLDTEYKKIPTSLEGMNQILDIIENDIKLGLDGSFNSDDKSKIENSFDEIIKIYEDKIQ
;
A
#
# COMPACT_ATOMS: atom_id res chain seq x y z
N MET A 1 -21.03 71.49 18.66
CA MET A 1 -21.38 70.96 17.33
C MET A 1 -22.20 69.69 17.51
N LYS A 2 -23.33 69.61 16.80
CA LYS A 2 -23.97 68.44 16.17
C LYS A 2 -23.61 67.04 16.73
N LYS A 3 -24.52 66.11 17.04
CA LYS A 3 -25.99 66.01 17.04
C LYS A 3 -26.32 64.81 17.96
N ILE A 4 -27.38 64.97 18.74
CA ILE A 4 -28.16 63.93 19.40
C ILE A 4 -28.64 62.91 18.34
N ILE A 5 -28.72 61.62 18.69
CA ILE A 5 -29.95 60.81 18.59
C ILE A 5 -29.83 59.65 19.58
N ILE A 6 -30.61 59.80 20.66
CA ILE A 6 -31.03 58.78 21.60
C ILE A 6 -32.21 58.04 20.95
N LEU A 7 -32.31 56.73 21.13
CA LEU A 7 -33.55 56.00 21.49
C LEU A 7 -33.19 54.50 21.62
N PHE A 8 -33.24 53.87 22.80
CA PHE A 8 -34.44 53.28 23.44
C PHE A 8 -35.26 52.45 22.44
N ALA A 9 -35.66 51.19 22.65
CA ALA A 9 -35.86 50.38 23.85
C ALA A 9 -35.95 48.90 23.34
N MET A 10 -35.40 47.90 24.03
CA MET A 10 -36.07 47.09 25.08
C MET A 10 -36.98 45.96 24.54
N MET A 11 -36.91 44.82 25.24
CA MET A 11 -37.77 43.61 25.20
C MET A 11 -37.28 42.47 24.29
N THR A 12 -37.26 41.20 24.68
CA THR A 12 -37.42 40.49 25.97
C THR A 12 -37.00 39.03 25.73
N LEU A 13 -36.54 38.37 26.79
CA LEU A 13 -36.33 36.93 26.94
C LEU A 13 -37.52 36.07 26.47
N VAL A 14 -37.24 34.90 25.87
CA VAL A 14 -37.92 33.63 26.23
C VAL A 14 -36.94 32.46 26.13
N LEU A 15 -36.90 31.67 27.20
CA LEU A 15 -36.17 30.43 27.44
C LEU A 15 -36.75 29.21 26.71
N SER A 16 -35.90 28.17 26.61
CA SER A 16 -36.18 26.73 26.79
C SER A 16 -36.42 25.82 25.57
N GLY A 17 -35.49 24.86 25.43
CA GLY A 17 -35.82 23.45 25.18
C GLY A 17 -35.42 22.85 23.83
N CYS A 18 -34.28 22.15 23.75
CA CYS A 18 -34.24 20.71 23.43
C CYS A 18 -32.79 20.21 23.30
N SER A 19 -32.54 19.09 23.99
CA SER A 19 -31.40 18.18 23.89
C SER A 19 -30.11 18.73 23.29
N LYS A 20 -29.07 18.82 24.14
CA LYS A 20 -27.71 18.51 23.71
C LYS A 20 -27.74 17.13 23.06
N ALA A 21 -27.90 17.11 21.73
CA ALA A 21 -27.53 15.95 20.95
C ALA A 21 -26.09 15.64 21.34
N LYS A 22 -25.85 14.38 21.68
CA LYS A 22 -24.51 13.86 21.89
C LYS A 22 -23.67 14.36 20.72
N THR A 23 -22.62 15.11 21.01
CA THR A 23 -21.53 15.31 20.06
C THR A 23 -20.98 13.91 19.82
N ASN A 24 -21.53 13.22 18.81
CA ASN A 24 -20.78 12.21 18.10
C ASN A 24 -19.47 12.90 17.79
N ALA A 25 -18.37 12.32 18.29
CA ALA A 25 -17.04 12.76 17.95
C ALA A 25 -17.04 13.00 16.44
N GLU A 26 -16.81 14.25 16.06
CA GLU A 26 -16.71 14.67 14.67
C GLU A 26 -15.58 13.82 14.07
N GLN A 27 -15.94 12.73 13.38
CA GLN A 27 -15.12 12.26 12.27
C GLN A 27 -15.09 13.46 11.32
N GLU A 28 -13.99 14.21 11.33
CA GLU A 28 -13.74 15.15 10.24
C GLU A 28 -13.84 14.34 8.95
N GLU A 29 -14.87 14.64 8.17
CA GLU A 29 -15.12 13.98 6.89
C GLU A 29 -13.90 14.22 6.00
N LEU A 30 -13.31 13.13 5.49
CA LEU A 30 -12.17 13.23 4.60
C LEU A 30 -12.54 14.06 3.37
N THR A 31 -11.65 14.94 2.93
CA THR A 31 -11.85 15.68 1.68
C THR A 31 -11.82 14.73 0.48
N GLU A 32 -12.47 15.08 -0.62
CA GLU A 32 -12.44 14.29 -1.86
C GLU A 32 -11.00 14.06 -2.36
N GLU A 33 -10.15 15.10 -2.27
CA GLU A 33 -8.74 15.00 -2.60
C GLU A 33 -8.03 13.95 -1.74
N ARG A 34 -8.30 13.95 -0.43
CA ARG A 34 -7.69 13.01 0.49
C ARG A 34 -8.14 11.58 0.26
N ILE A 35 -9.42 11.37 -0.02
CA ILE A 35 -9.98 10.05 -0.37
C ILE A 35 -9.27 9.50 -1.61
N ARG A 36 -9.03 10.35 -2.61
CA ARG A 36 -8.32 9.96 -3.83
C ARG A 36 -6.88 9.55 -3.54
N GLU A 37 -6.13 10.32 -2.76
CA GLU A 37 -4.74 9.99 -2.40
C GLU A 37 -4.63 8.63 -1.69
N VAL A 38 -5.47 8.37 -0.68
CA VAL A 38 -5.41 7.09 0.06
C VAL A 38 -5.90 5.91 -0.79
N SER A 39 -6.80 6.16 -1.74
CA SER A 39 -7.24 5.14 -2.71
C SER A 39 -6.11 4.80 -3.67
N GLU A 40 -5.44 5.79 -4.25
CA GLU A 40 -4.30 5.60 -5.15
C GLU A 40 -3.18 4.81 -4.46
N MET A 41 -2.91 5.08 -3.18
CA MET A 41 -1.92 4.31 -2.40
C MET A 41 -2.34 2.87 -2.13
N ASN A 42 -3.63 2.64 -1.85
CA ASN A 42 -4.15 1.28 -1.69
C ASN A 42 -4.10 0.50 -3.00
N ASP A 43 -4.37 1.16 -4.13
CA ASP A 43 -4.28 0.57 -5.46
C ASP A 43 -2.83 0.20 -5.78
N GLU A 44 -1.86 1.09 -5.55
CA GLU A 44 -0.43 0.80 -5.71
C GLU A 44 0.02 -0.38 -4.82
N PHE A 45 -0.41 -0.42 -3.56
CA PHE A 45 -0.12 -1.56 -2.68
C PHE A 45 -0.71 -2.87 -3.20
N THR A 46 -1.92 -2.82 -3.75
CA THR A 46 -2.62 -3.99 -4.30
C THR A 46 -1.92 -4.50 -5.54
N ASP A 47 -1.54 -3.59 -6.45
CA ASP A 47 -0.81 -3.92 -7.68
C ASP A 47 0.54 -4.54 -7.33
N LEU A 48 1.33 -3.93 -6.44
CA LEU A 48 2.62 -4.49 -6.00
C LEU A 48 2.48 -5.91 -5.43
N ARG A 49 1.41 -6.18 -4.67
CA ARG A 49 1.13 -7.54 -4.19
C ARG A 49 0.90 -8.50 -5.36
N PHE A 50 0.02 -8.16 -6.29
CA PHE A 50 -0.27 -9.02 -7.43
C PHE A 50 0.95 -9.25 -8.34
N GLU A 51 1.68 -8.18 -8.67
CA GLU A 51 2.89 -8.27 -9.49
C GLU A 51 3.95 -9.19 -8.85
N SER A 52 4.05 -9.18 -7.51
CA SER A 52 5.06 -9.96 -6.78
C SER A 52 4.89 -11.48 -6.90
N GLU A 53 3.72 -11.98 -7.31
CA GLU A 53 3.47 -13.42 -7.47
C GLU A 53 4.32 -14.02 -8.59
N LEU A 54 4.29 -13.39 -9.77
CA LEU A 54 4.89 -13.92 -11.00
C LEU A 54 5.54 -12.85 -11.85
N GLU A 55 4.97 -11.64 -11.89
CA GLU A 55 5.40 -10.61 -12.84
C GLU A 55 6.84 -10.18 -12.56
N TRP A 56 7.23 -9.97 -11.30
CA TRP A 56 8.61 -9.58 -10.99
C TRP A 56 9.64 -10.65 -11.41
N TYR A 57 9.37 -11.93 -11.20
CA TYR A 57 10.26 -13.00 -11.68
C TYR A 57 10.31 -13.01 -13.22
N ASN A 58 9.17 -12.82 -13.88
CA ASN A 58 9.09 -12.75 -15.34
C ASN A 58 9.76 -11.52 -15.93
N ASP A 59 9.75 -10.39 -15.22
CA ASP A 59 10.35 -9.15 -15.69
C ASP A 59 11.87 -9.15 -15.46
N PHE A 60 12.34 -9.72 -14.34
CA PHE A 60 13.73 -9.60 -13.93
C PHE A 60 14.58 -10.84 -14.23
N ILE A 61 14.02 -12.05 -14.16
CA ILE A 61 14.77 -13.31 -14.31
C ILE A 61 14.55 -13.95 -15.68
N THR A 62 13.32 -14.00 -16.17
CA THR A 62 13.02 -14.65 -17.46
C THR A 62 13.83 -14.08 -18.64
N PRO A 63 14.08 -12.77 -18.78
CA PRO A 63 14.89 -12.25 -19.88
C PRO A 63 16.34 -12.76 -19.85
N ILE A 64 16.89 -13.00 -18.66
CA ILE A 64 18.22 -13.59 -18.48
C ILE A 64 18.23 -15.04 -19.00
N LYS A 65 17.18 -15.80 -18.67
CA LYS A 65 17.01 -17.20 -19.10
C LYS A 65 16.81 -17.30 -20.61
N GLU A 66 15.96 -16.45 -21.18
CA GLU A 66 15.64 -16.45 -22.62
C GLU A 66 16.82 -16.07 -23.49
N ASN A 67 17.73 -15.24 -22.99
CA ASN A 67 19.01 -14.95 -23.66
C ASN A 67 20.07 -16.05 -23.42
N ASN A 68 19.64 -17.26 -23.05
CA ASN A 68 20.50 -18.40 -22.76
C ASN A 68 21.63 -18.06 -21.77
N TRP A 69 21.32 -17.24 -20.76
CA TRP A 69 22.27 -16.78 -19.73
C TRP A 69 23.43 -15.96 -20.27
N ASN A 70 23.34 -15.46 -21.51
CA ASN A 70 24.35 -14.64 -22.15
C ASN A 70 23.95 -13.16 -22.11
N VAL A 71 23.90 -12.63 -20.90
CA VAL A 71 23.57 -11.23 -20.61
C VAL A 71 24.82 -10.50 -20.16
N SER A 72 25.03 -9.28 -20.67
CA SER A 72 26.17 -8.46 -20.29
C SER A 72 26.04 -7.94 -18.86
N LYS A 73 27.16 -7.60 -18.23
CA LYS A 73 27.16 -6.97 -16.91
C LYS A 73 26.34 -5.67 -16.87
N GLU A 74 26.43 -4.86 -17.93
CA GLU A 74 25.70 -3.59 -18.04
C GLU A 74 24.18 -3.81 -18.05
N GLU A 75 23.71 -4.85 -18.76
CA GLU A 75 22.30 -5.23 -18.75
C GLU A 75 21.86 -5.76 -17.37
N LEU A 76 22.68 -6.58 -16.70
CA LEU A 76 22.38 -7.05 -15.34
C LEU A 76 22.32 -5.89 -14.32
N GLU A 77 23.21 -4.89 -14.44
CA GLU A 77 23.18 -3.68 -13.62
C GLU A 77 21.91 -2.85 -13.88
N SER A 78 21.44 -2.76 -15.13
CA SER A 78 20.17 -2.11 -15.45
C SER A 78 18.98 -2.83 -14.81
N ILE A 79 18.94 -4.16 -14.85
CA ILE A 79 17.86 -4.94 -14.21
C ILE A 79 17.89 -4.73 -12.68
N LEU A 80 19.09 -4.63 -12.08
CA LEU A 80 19.23 -4.35 -10.65
C LEU A 80 18.73 -2.95 -10.27
N ASP A 81 18.88 -1.96 -11.15
CA ASP A 81 18.30 -0.63 -10.94
C ASP A 81 16.76 -0.71 -10.96
N ASP A 82 16.15 -1.47 -11.87
CA ASP A 82 14.69 -1.67 -11.91
C ASP A 82 14.18 -2.38 -10.64
N VAL A 83 14.89 -3.40 -10.15
CA VAL A 83 14.59 -4.07 -8.86
C VAL A 83 14.64 -3.07 -7.70
N LYS A 84 15.61 -2.15 -7.72
CA LYS A 84 15.72 -1.09 -6.71
C LYS A 84 14.56 -0.10 -6.81
N GLU A 85 14.11 0.26 -8.01
CA GLU A 85 12.93 1.11 -8.19
C GLU A 85 11.67 0.47 -7.60
N LYS A 86 11.44 -0.83 -7.83
CA LYS A 86 10.34 -1.57 -7.18
C LYS A 86 10.46 -1.57 -5.66
N ARG A 87 11.67 -1.73 -5.11
CA ARG A 87 11.91 -1.63 -3.67
C ARG A 87 11.58 -0.24 -3.12
N GLU A 88 11.89 0.82 -3.85
CA GLU A 88 11.52 2.19 -3.46
C GLU A 88 9.99 2.42 -3.54
N ALA A 89 9.28 1.80 -4.48
CA ALA A 89 7.81 1.83 -4.51
C ALA A 89 7.21 1.20 -3.24
N ILE A 90 7.68 0.01 -2.85
CA ILE A 90 7.25 -0.65 -1.60
C ILE A 90 7.49 0.23 -0.38
N LYS A 91 8.64 0.93 -0.31
CA LYS A 91 8.96 1.83 0.83
C LYS A 91 8.02 3.03 0.94
N LYS A 92 7.42 3.47 -0.16
CA LYS A 92 6.48 4.60 -0.17
C LYS A 92 5.10 4.22 0.35
N ILE A 93 4.79 2.92 0.42
CA ILE A 93 3.53 2.44 0.97
C ILE A 93 3.49 2.69 2.48
N ASP A 94 2.59 3.57 2.89
CA ASP A 94 2.32 3.84 4.30
C ASP A 94 1.09 3.05 4.76
N LYS A 95 1.28 2.18 5.76
CA LYS A 95 0.20 1.37 6.32
C LYS A 95 -0.91 2.20 6.96
N GLU A 96 -0.59 3.38 7.53
CA GLU A 96 -1.60 4.22 8.16
C GLU A 96 -2.48 4.90 7.10
N GLU A 97 -1.94 5.18 5.92
CA GLU A 97 -2.70 5.69 4.78
C GLU A 97 -3.68 4.63 4.26
N ILE A 98 -3.23 3.38 4.13
CA ILE A 98 -4.11 2.26 3.77
C ILE A 98 -5.17 2.06 4.87
N LYS A 99 -4.83 2.25 6.15
CA LYS A 99 -5.82 2.20 7.23
C LYS A 99 -6.92 3.23 7.05
N VAL A 100 -6.56 4.47 6.70
CA VAL A 100 -7.54 5.54 6.42
C VAL A 100 -8.48 5.12 5.28
N TYR A 101 -7.94 4.52 4.21
CA TYR A 101 -8.76 3.96 3.13
C TYR A 101 -9.73 2.87 3.62
N LEU A 102 -9.26 1.92 4.44
CA LEU A 102 -10.10 0.84 4.97
C LEU A 102 -11.21 1.38 5.89
N ASP A 103 -10.91 2.38 6.72
CA ASP A 103 -11.87 3.01 7.62
C ASP A 103 -12.93 3.83 6.84
N ASP A 104 -12.54 4.52 5.77
CA ASP A 104 -13.46 5.19 4.83
C ASP A 104 -14.37 4.17 4.11
N ARG A 105 -13.78 3.07 3.62
CA ARG A 105 -14.52 1.98 2.98
C ARG A 105 -15.55 1.36 3.93
N TYR A 106 -15.16 1.11 5.18
CA TYR A 106 -16.08 0.62 6.21
C TYR A 106 -17.26 1.58 6.39
N SER A 107 -16.98 2.86 6.58
CA SER A 107 -18.00 3.91 6.80
C SER A 107 -18.97 4.06 5.62
N LYS A 108 -18.50 3.82 4.38
CA LYS A 108 -19.34 3.84 3.17
C LYS A 108 -20.23 2.61 3.03
N LEU A 109 -19.74 1.44 3.44
CA LEU A 109 -20.45 0.16 3.32
C LEU A 109 -21.42 -0.07 4.49
N ASP A 110 -21.08 0.43 5.69
CA ASP A 110 -21.86 0.30 6.92
C ASP A 110 -21.99 1.67 7.60
N LYS A 111 -23.01 2.42 7.18
CA LYS A 111 -23.26 3.79 7.66
C LYS A 111 -23.68 3.85 9.12
N ASP A 112 -24.28 2.78 9.65
CA ASP A 112 -24.75 2.71 11.03
C ASP A 112 -23.67 2.14 11.98
N GLY A 113 -22.60 1.54 11.43
CA GLY A 113 -21.46 1.05 12.17
C GLY A 113 -21.74 -0.21 12.99
N GLU A 114 -22.73 -1.00 12.58
CA GLU A 114 -23.22 -2.18 13.30
C GLU A 114 -22.71 -3.52 12.72
N ASP A 115 -22.16 -3.53 11.50
CA ASP A 115 -21.61 -4.70 10.82
C ASP A 115 -20.21 -5.05 11.36
N LYS A 116 -20.23 -5.84 12.42
CA LYS A 116 -19.01 -6.36 13.07
C LYS A 116 -18.21 -7.29 12.18
N GLU A 117 -18.87 -8.08 11.32
CA GLU A 117 -18.18 -9.03 10.44
C GLU A 117 -17.35 -8.29 9.40
N LEU A 118 -17.92 -7.24 8.80
CA LEU A 118 -17.21 -6.37 7.86
C LEU A 118 -16.02 -5.69 8.54
N LYS A 119 -16.22 -5.15 9.75
CA LYS A 119 -15.14 -4.49 10.50
C LYS A 119 -14.00 -5.45 10.83
N GLU A 120 -14.30 -6.65 11.31
CA GLU A 120 -13.30 -7.67 11.63
C GLU A 120 -12.52 -8.12 10.39
N LYS A 121 -13.18 -8.19 9.22
CA LYS A 121 -12.52 -8.49 7.95
C LYS A 121 -11.51 -7.40 7.57
N LEU A 122 -11.92 -6.13 7.58
CA LEU A 122 -11.04 -5.00 7.24
C LEU A 122 -9.89 -4.84 8.24
N ASP A 123 -10.15 -5.05 9.54
CA ASP A 123 -9.09 -5.08 10.57
C ASP A 123 -8.09 -6.22 10.34
N THR A 124 -8.55 -7.36 9.83
CA THR A 124 -7.69 -8.49 9.46
C THR A 124 -6.84 -8.16 8.23
N GLU A 125 -7.44 -7.53 7.21
CA GLU A 125 -6.72 -7.02 6.04
C GLU A 125 -5.62 -6.03 6.45
N TYR A 126 -5.93 -5.05 7.31
CA TYR A 126 -4.95 -4.10 7.84
C TYR A 126 -3.77 -4.78 8.54
N LYS A 127 -4.04 -5.80 9.38
CA LYS A 127 -3.00 -6.55 10.11
C LYS A 127 -2.05 -7.31 9.19
N LYS A 128 -2.49 -7.69 7.98
CA LYS A 128 -1.64 -8.39 7.00
C LYS A 128 -0.63 -7.47 6.32
N ILE A 129 -0.94 -6.18 6.16
CA ILE A 129 -0.12 -5.21 5.39
C ILE A 129 1.38 -5.29 5.73
N PRO A 130 1.81 -5.23 7.01
CA PRO A 130 3.25 -5.28 7.33
C PRO A 130 3.90 -6.59 6.89
N THR A 131 3.19 -7.71 7.00
CA THR A 131 3.69 -9.03 6.60
C THR A 131 3.78 -9.14 5.08
N SER A 132 2.81 -8.57 4.35
CA SER A 132 2.85 -8.51 2.88
C SER A 132 4.00 -7.64 2.38
N LEU A 133 4.25 -6.47 2.99
CA LEU A 133 5.40 -5.62 2.67
C LEU A 133 6.73 -6.33 2.93
N GLU A 134 6.84 -7.08 4.02
CA GLU A 134 8.02 -7.92 4.31
C GLU A 134 8.20 -9.02 3.25
N GLY A 135 7.12 -9.73 2.90
CA GLY A 135 7.15 -10.78 1.88
C GLY A 135 7.60 -10.26 0.52
N MET A 136 7.07 -9.12 0.08
CA MET A 136 7.48 -8.47 -1.18
C MET A 136 8.97 -8.13 -1.19
N ASN A 137 9.51 -7.60 -0.07
CA ASN A 137 10.94 -7.33 0.03
C ASN A 137 11.79 -8.60 -0.01
N GLN A 138 11.31 -9.71 0.58
CA GLN A 138 12.00 -11.01 0.53
C GLN A 138 12.04 -11.58 -0.89
N ILE A 139 10.97 -11.44 -1.66
CA ILE A 139 10.95 -11.81 -3.09
C ILE A 139 11.98 -10.99 -3.86
N LEU A 140 12.02 -9.67 -3.66
CA LEU A 140 13.03 -8.82 -4.31
C LEU A 140 14.46 -9.15 -3.87
N ASP A 141 14.69 -9.55 -2.61
CA ASP A 141 16.00 -10.00 -2.13
C ASP A 141 16.47 -11.27 -2.88
N ILE A 142 15.56 -12.23 -3.11
CA ILE A 142 15.85 -13.43 -3.88
C ILE A 142 16.22 -13.07 -5.32
N ILE A 143 15.37 -12.27 -5.99
CA ILE A 143 15.60 -11.83 -7.37
C ILE A 143 16.92 -11.07 -7.49
N GLU A 144 17.20 -10.14 -6.58
CA GLU A 144 18.44 -9.38 -6.56
C GLU A 144 19.68 -10.28 -6.41
N ASN A 145 19.60 -11.29 -5.54
CA ASN A 145 20.67 -12.26 -5.35
C ASN A 145 20.89 -13.13 -6.60
N ASP A 146 19.81 -13.57 -7.25
CA ASP A 146 19.85 -14.34 -8.49
C ASP A 146 20.54 -13.57 -9.62
N ILE A 147 20.20 -12.30 -9.81
CA ILE A 147 20.83 -11.42 -10.82
C ILE A 147 22.32 -11.23 -10.50
N LYS A 148 22.67 -11.04 -9.23
CA LYS A 148 24.06 -10.81 -8.78
C LYS A 148 24.98 -12.00 -9.07
N LEU A 149 24.47 -13.22 -9.23
CA LEU A 149 25.28 -14.39 -9.59
C LEU A 149 25.98 -14.19 -10.94
N GLY A 150 25.38 -13.46 -11.89
CA GLY A 150 25.96 -13.24 -13.22
C GLY A 150 26.93 -12.07 -13.32
N LEU A 151 27.11 -11.26 -12.27
CA LEU A 151 27.91 -10.03 -12.33
C LEU A 151 29.42 -10.27 -12.49
N ASP A 152 29.88 -11.50 -12.26
CA ASP A 152 31.27 -11.89 -12.50
C ASP A 152 31.60 -12.13 -13.98
N GLY A 153 30.57 -12.07 -14.85
CA GLY A 153 30.68 -12.16 -16.30
C GLY A 153 30.16 -13.47 -16.90
N SER A 154 29.70 -14.44 -16.10
CA SER A 154 29.02 -15.63 -16.65
C SER A 154 28.23 -16.41 -15.60
N PHE A 155 27.06 -16.93 -15.97
CA PHE A 155 26.34 -17.91 -15.14
C PHE A 155 26.91 -19.32 -15.34
N ASN A 156 27.42 -19.93 -14.26
CA ASN A 156 27.83 -21.33 -14.27
C ASN A 156 26.62 -22.28 -14.06
N SER A 157 26.83 -23.60 -14.09
CA SER A 157 25.74 -24.58 -13.92
C SER A 157 25.06 -24.49 -12.55
N ASP A 158 25.82 -24.19 -11.51
CA ASP A 158 25.32 -24.15 -10.13
C ASP A 158 24.49 -22.88 -9.92
N ASP A 159 24.89 -21.77 -10.52
CA ASP A 159 24.11 -20.51 -10.49
C ASP A 159 22.76 -20.70 -11.18
N LYS A 160 22.75 -21.29 -12.38
CA LYS A 160 21.51 -21.58 -13.12
C LYS A 160 20.57 -22.45 -12.30
N SER A 161 21.08 -23.48 -11.65
CA SER A 161 20.27 -24.36 -10.80
C SER A 161 19.70 -23.63 -9.58
N LYS A 162 20.44 -22.70 -8.96
CA LYS A 162 19.91 -21.86 -7.86
C LYS A 162 18.76 -20.99 -8.33
N ILE A 163 18.92 -20.31 -9.46
CA ILE A 163 17.92 -19.41 -10.06
C ILE A 163 16.67 -20.18 -10.53
N GLU A 164 16.83 -21.43 -10.98
CA GLU A 164 15.70 -22.28 -11.32
C GLU A 164 14.91 -22.71 -10.09
N ASN A 165 15.58 -22.94 -8.96
CA ASN A 165 14.93 -23.33 -7.71
C ASN A 165 14.35 -22.15 -6.92
N SER A 166 14.78 -20.92 -7.19
CA SER A 166 14.34 -19.73 -6.46
C SER A 166 12.87 -19.39 -6.71
N PHE A 167 12.32 -19.79 -7.86
CA PHE A 167 10.91 -19.58 -8.19
C PHE A 167 9.97 -20.24 -7.17
N ASP A 168 10.25 -21.49 -6.77
CA ASP A 168 9.44 -22.19 -5.77
C ASP A 168 9.50 -21.47 -4.39
N GLU A 169 10.65 -20.88 -4.06
CA GLU A 169 10.80 -20.09 -2.83
C GLU A 169 10.01 -18.78 -2.89
N ILE A 170 10.01 -18.10 -4.04
CA ILE A 170 9.21 -16.89 -4.30
C ILE A 170 7.71 -17.19 -4.14
N ILE A 171 7.21 -18.25 -4.78
CA ILE A 171 5.80 -18.67 -4.68
C ILE A 171 5.43 -18.97 -3.23
N LYS A 172 6.30 -19.69 -2.51
CA LYS A 172 6.06 -19.99 -1.11
C LYS A 172 5.96 -18.72 -0.25
N ILE A 173 6.84 -17.73 -0.46
CA ILE A 173 6.77 -16.45 0.27
C ILE A 173 5.47 -15.72 -0.06
N TYR A 174 5.04 -15.73 -1.32
CA TYR A 174 3.79 -15.10 -1.72
C TYR A 174 2.58 -15.73 -1.02
N GLU A 175 2.47 -17.07 -1.04
CA GLU A 175 1.39 -17.81 -0.38
C GLU A 175 1.39 -17.62 1.14
N ASP A 176 2.57 -17.65 1.78
CA ASP A 176 2.69 -17.59 3.24
C ASP A 176 2.51 -16.17 3.81
N LYS A 177 2.93 -15.13 3.08
CA LYS A 177 3.06 -13.76 3.61
C LYS A 177 2.27 -12.70 2.88
N ILE A 178 2.02 -12.88 1.58
CA ILE A 178 1.46 -11.82 0.74
C ILE A 178 -0.04 -12.00 0.52
N GLN A 179 -0.54 -13.23 0.35
CA GLN A 179 -1.97 -13.53 0.15
C GLN A 179 -2.84 -13.33 1.41
#